data_AF-A0A532ESA8-F1
#
_entry.id   AF-A0A532ESA8-F1
#
_cell.length_a   1.000
_cell.length_b   1.000
_cell.length_c   1.000
_cell.angle_alpha   90.00
_cell.angle_beta   90.00
_cell.angle_gamma   90.00
#
_symmetry.space_group_name_H-M   'P 1'
#
loop_
_entity.id
_entity.type
_entity.pdbx_description
1 polymer ?
#
loop_
_entity_poly.entity_id
_entity_poly.type
_entity_poly.pdbx_seq_one_letter_code
_entity_poly.pdbx_strand_id
1 'polypeptide(L)'
;MKHSIKNTEDLRWFIGHTGGFRSGYVTDLQISKRRLFDEGTAREVPAGTTISLTIRYEVRGYVRVAKLTMTGVTDFSVFEQDGTDCSSLGVIQTEFNAGKMRFWFDPQGELYVVCDEATLDEIATPFVTADQAAEFARWIFQGRAAEGPTVEWLLHKLDRAGLPCAWRDATRAVAVHPAVQWEGDLIPAGESTASEEHRVHVLGYGPLEGQGFGLMLRVMGIQDRRMSRILEVLADQITQQFVGDCLVGTTIIPGREWEGWLIRELQTRHSR
;
A
#
# COMPACT_ATOMS: atom_id res chain seq x y z
N MET A 1 7.97 -12.20 -18.06
CA MET A 1 8.59 -11.39 -19.15
C MET A 1 9.85 -10.77 -18.59
N LYS A 2 10.99 -10.91 -19.25
CA LYS A 2 12.28 -10.41 -18.75
C LYS A 2 12.80 -9.26 -19.61
N HIS A 3 13.16 -8.14 -19.01
CA HIS A 3 13.69 -6.96 -19.70
C HIS A 3 14.89 -6.39 -18.94
N SER A 4 15.96 -6.08 -19.68
CA SER A 4 17.18 -5.48 -19.13
C SER A 4 17.11 -3.96 -19.28
N ILE A 5 17.48 -3.24 -18.23
CA ILE A 5 17.47 -1.79 -18.15
C ILE A 5 18.92 -1.35 -18.00
N LYS A 6 19.45 -0.64 -19.00
CA LYS A 6 20.86 -0.23 -19.06
C LYS A 6 21.03 1.25 -19.39
N ASN A 7 20.06 1.86 -20.04
CA ASN A 7 20.13 3.24 -20.51
C ASN A 7 18.82 4.00 -20.25
N THR A 8 18.82 5.29 -20.59
CA THR A 8 17.68 6.20 -20.37
C THR A 8 16.41 5.79 -21.14
N GLU A 9 16.53 5.18 -22.32
CA GLU A 9 15.38 4.70 -23.10
C GLU A 9 14.73 3.50 -22.42
N ASP A 10 15.52 2.55 -21.94
CA ASP A 10 15.03 1.41 -21.17
C ASP A 10 14.36 1.87 -19.87
N LEU A 11 14.90 2.91 -19.23
CA LEU A 11 14.35 3.49 -18.01
C LEU A 11 12.97 4.12 -18.26
N ARG A 12 12.81 4.82 -19.39
CA ARG A 12 11.49 5.35 -19.82
C ARG A 12 10.50 4.24 -20.11
N TRP A 13 10.94 3.21 -20.83
CA TRP A 13 10.12 2.03 -21.06
C TRP A 13 9.68 1.40 -19.74
N PHE A 14 10.61 1.20 -18.80
CA PHE A 14 10.36 0.61 -17.50
C PHE A 14 9.30 1.38 -16.71
N ILE A 15 9.41 2.71 -16.64
CA ILE A 15 8.42 3.55 -15.95
C ILE A 15 7.06 3.48 -16.64
N GLY A 16 7.02 3.54 -17.97
CA GLY A 16 5.77 3.45 -18.74
C GLY A 16 5.09 2.07 -18.64
N HIS A 17 5.88 1.00 -18.59
CA HIS A 17 5.42 -0.39 -18.53
C HIS A 17 4.89 -0.76 -17.15
N THR A 18 5.57 -0.32 -16.09
CA THR A 18 5.21 -0.64 -14.69
C THR A 18 4.29 0.39 -14.06
N GLY A 19 4.06 1.54 -14.71
CA GLY A 19 3.40 2.69 -14.10
C GLY A 19 4.19 3.31 -12.94
N GLY A 20 5.50 2.99 -12.83
CA GLY A 20 6.33 3.38 -11.69
C GLY A 20 5.94 2.67 -10.39
N PHE A 21 5.42 1.44 -10.48
CA PHE A 21 4.95 0.62 -9.35
C PHE A 21 3.94 1.33 -8.43
N ARG A 22 3.14 2.25 -9.00
CA ARG A 22 2.11 3.00 -8.28
C ARG A 22 1.21 2.09 -7.46
N SER A 23 1.01 2.44 -6.19
CA SER A 23 0.16 1.70 -5.24
C SER A 23 0.60 0.23 -5.05
N GLY A 24 1.83 -0.09 -5.47
CA GLY A 24 2.45 -1.37 -5.23
C GLY A 24 3.05 -1.45 -3.83
N TYR A 25 3.61 -2.61 -3.52
CA TYR A 25 4.39 -2.79 -2.30
C TYR A 25 5.47 -3.83 -2.54
N VAL A 26 6.58 -3.67 -1.83
CA VAL A 26 7.68 -4.65 -1.83
C VAL A 26 7.25 -5.82 -0.96
N THR A 27 7.16 -7.01 -1.56
CA THR A 27 6.82 -8.24 -0.84
C THR A 27 8.05 -8.98 -0.32
N ASP A 28 9.20 -8.77 -0.95
CA ASP A 28 10.46 -9.42 -0.57
C ASP A 28 11.66 -8.57 -1.02
N LEU A 29 12.71 -8.54 -0.20
CA LEU A 29 13.97 -7.86 -0.49
C LEU A 29 15.14 -8.79 -0.16
N GLN A 30 15.94 -9.07 -1.18
CA GLN A 30 17.12 -9.94 -1.08
C GLN A 30 18.37 -9.15 -1.38
N ILE A 31 19.34 -9.19 -0.46
CA ILE A 31 20.65 -8.58 -0.64
C ILE A 31 21.69 -9.70 -0.72
N SER A 32 22.38 -9.79 -1.85
CA SER A 32 23.48 -10.73 -2.04
C SER A 32 24.79 -9.96 -2.19
N LYS A 33 25.67 -10.09 -1.20
CA LYS A 33 27.02 -9.50 -1.22
C LYS A 33 28.02 -10.60 -1.59
N ARG A 34 28.62 -10.50 -2.77
CA ARG A 34 29.68 -11.43 -3.21
C ARG A 34 31.03 -10.94 -2.70
N ARG A 35 31.81 -11.85 -2.15
CA ARG A 35 33.20 -11.62 -1.77
C ARG A 35 34.11 -12.56 -2.53
N LEU A 36 35.31 -12.10 -2.87
CA LEU A 36 36.38 -12.92 -3.41
C LEU A 36 37.48 -12.99 -2.35
N PHE A 37 38.12 -14.14 -2.24
CA PHE A 37 39.31 -14.27 -1.42
C PHE A 37 40.51 -13.85 -2.28
N ASP A 38 41.21 -12.81 -1.86
CA ASP A 38 42.46 -12.38 -2.48
C ASP A 38 43.61 -13.15 -1.85
N GLU A 39 44.21 -14.06 -2.63
CA GLU A 39 45.33 -14.90 -2.20
C GLU A 39 46.59 -14.08 -1.89
N GLY A 40 46.76 -12.91 -2.50
CA GLY A 40 47.93 -12.04 -2.29
C GLY A 40 47.88 -11.28 -0.96
N THR A 41 46.68 -10.98 -0.46
CA THR A 41 46.49 -10.26 0.81
C THR A 41 45.88 -11.14 1.91
N ALA A 42 45.53 -12.38 1.60
CA ALA A 42 44.83 -13.34 2.46
C ALA A 42 43.54 -12.76 3.09
N ARG A 43 42.82 -11.91 2.34
CA ARG A 43 41.62 -11.22 2.82
C ARG A 43 40.45 -11.42 1.87
N GLU A 44 39.24 -11.38 2.43
CA GLU A 44 38.04 -11.25 1.63
C GLU A 44 37.88 -9.82 1.13
N VAL A 45 37.82 -9.64 -0.18
CA VAL A 45 37.53 -8.37 -0.85
C VAL A 45 36.11 -8.37 -1.41
N PRO A 46 35.36 -7.26 -1.29
CA PRO A 46 34.05 -7.12 -1.93
C PRO A 46 34.19 -7.27 -3.45
N ALA A 47 33.37 -8.15 -4.04
CA ALA A 47 33.41 -8.47 -5.47
C ALA A 47 32.10 -8.16 -6.20
N GLY A 48 31.17 -7.51 -5.51
CA GLY A 48 29.91 -7.03 -6.07
C GLY A 48 28.74 -7.21 -5.11
N THR A 49 27.76 -6.32 -5.23
CA THR A 49 26.49 -6.42 -4.52
C THR A 49 25.36 -6.50 -5.54
N THR A 50 24.43 -7.41 -5.28
CA THR A 50 23.19 -7.56 -6.04
C THR A 50 22.03 -7.38 -5.09
N ILE A 51 21.08 -6.52 -5.45
CA ILE A 51 19.84 -6.32 -4.71
C ILE A 51 18.68 -6.81 -5.57
N SER A 52 17.79 -7.62 -5.01
CA SER A 52 16.56 -8.05 -5.67
C SER A 52 15.34 -7.66 -4.87
N LEU A 53 14.40 -6.98 -5.51
CA LEU A 53 13.11 -6.62 -4.93
C LEU A 53 12.01 -7.43 -5.63
N THR A 54 11.14 -8.08 -4.87
CA THR A 54 9.88 -8.61 -5.40
C THR A 54 8.78 -7.61 -5.09
N ILE A 55 8.07 -7.18 -6.12
CA ILE A 55 7.12 -6.08 -6.06
C ILE A 55 5.80 -6.56 -6.62
N ARG A 56 4.75 -6.43 -5.81
CA ARG A 56 3.37 -6.53 -6.30
C ARG A 56 2.90 -5.14 -6.67
N TYR A 57 2.35 -4.99 -7.87
CA TYR A 57 1.88 -3.70 -8.38
C TYR A 57 0.69 -3.89 -9.31
N GLU A 58 -0.03 -2.80 -9.55
CA GLU A 58 -1.16 -2.78 -10.46
C GLU A 58 -0.86 -1.82 -11.63
N VAL A 59 -1.12 -2.28 -12.85
CA VAL A 59 -1.04 -1.43 -14.03
C VAL A 59 -2.16 -1.78 -14.99
N ARG A 60 -2.94 -0.76 -15.39
CA ARG A 60 -4.08 -0.89 -16.32
C ARG A 60 -5.11 -1.93 -15.86
N GLY A 61 -5.38 -2.05 -14.55
CA GLY A 61 -6.38 -2.98 -14.01
C GLY A 61 -5.92 -4.43 -13.85
N TYR A 62 -4.62 -4.70 -14.01
CA TYR A 62 -4.04 -6.02 -13.81
C TYR A 62 -3.05 -6.02 -12.66
N VAL A 63 -3.22 -6.95 -11.73
CA VAL A 63 -2.22 -7.24 -10.71
C VAL A 63 -1.08 -8.01 -11.35
N ARG A 64 0.14 -7.54 -11.08
CA ARG A 64 1.38 -8.15 -11.52
C ARG A 64 2.32 -8.30 -10.35
N VAL A 65 3.16 -9.32 -10.44
CA VAL A 65 4.31 -9.49 -9.55
C VAL A 65 5.55 -9.48 -10.40
N ALA A 66 6.46 -8.57 -10.11
CA ALA A 66 7.75 -8.52 -10.77
C ALA A 66 8.90 -8.55 -9.78
N LYS A 67 9.97 -9.22 -10.17
CA LYS A 67 11.26 -9.18 -9.52
C LYS A 67 12.14 -8.17 -10.24
N LEU A 68 12.53 -7.10 -9.55
CA LEU A 68 13.53 -6.15 -10.02
C LEU A 68 14.89 -6.53 -9.42
N THR A 69 15.82 -6.96 -10.26
CA THR A 69 17.17 -7.35 -9.87
C THR A 69 18.16 -6.29 -10.32
N MET A 70 18.93 -5.73 -9.40
CA MET A 70 19.89 -4.65 -9.61
C MET A 70 21.30 -5.16 -9.32
N THR A 71 22.22 -4.99 -10.27
CA THR A 71 23.59 -5.50 -10.22
C THR A 71 24.60 -4.38 -10.40
N GLY A 72 25.82 -4.57 -9.88
CA GLY A 72 26.80 -3.49 -9.83
C GLY A 72 26.34 -2.40 -8.87
N VAL A 73 25.68 -2.79 -7.77
CA VAL A 73 25.18 -1.87 -6.76
C VAL A 73 26.38 -1.20 -6.08
N THR A 74 26.48 0.12 -6.25
CA THR A 74 27.55 0.93 -5.67
C THR A 74 27.12 1.64 -4.40
N ASP A 75 25.82 1.87 -4.25
CA ASP A 75 25.24 2.57 -3.12
C ASP A 75 23.79 2.15 -2.93
N PHE A 76 23.32 2.02 -1.69
CA PHE A 76 21.94 1.69 -1.38
C PHE A 76 21.60 2.05 0.06
N SER A 77 20.35 2.43 0.29
CA SER A 77 19.75 2.45 1.62
C SER A 77 18.58 1.49 1.64
N VAL A 78 18.53 0.67 2.68
CA VAL A 78 17.49 -0.30 2.94
C VAL A 78 17.22 -0.23 4.43
N PHE A 79 15.97 -0.01 4.81
CA PHE A 79 15.56 -0.14 6.21
C PHE A 79 15.69 -1.62 6.61
N GLU A 80 16.52 -1.94 7.61
CA GLU A 80 16.62 -3.29 8.16
C GLU A 80 15.28 -3.63 8.82
N GLN A 81 14.45 -4.40 8.11
CA GLN A 81 13.32 -5.10 8.72
C GLN A 81 13.66 -6.58 8.79
N ASP A 82 13.76 -7.10 10.01
CA ASP A 82 13.87 -8.52 10.29
C ASP A 82 12.70 -9.28 9.65
N GLY A 83 12.95 -9.85 8.48
CA GLY A 83 12.27 -11.04 8.00
C GLY A 83 11.00 -10.86 7.18
N THR A 84 10.15 -9.84 7.35
CA THR A 84 9.03 -9.55 6.41
C THR A 84 8.22 -8.29 6.75
N ASP A 85 7.69 -7.68 5.69
CA ASP A 85 6.58 -6.71 5.57
C ASP A 85 6.82 -5.18 5.53
N CYS A 86 6.99 -4.72 4.27
CA CYS A 86 6.04 -3.85 3.57
C CYS A 86 6.21 -2.33 3.68
N SER A 87 7.17 -1.78 2.92
CA SER A 87 7.05 -0.40 2.44
C SER A 87 5.97 -0.32 1.35
N SER A 88 4.92 0.47 1.58
CA SER A 88 4.01 0.89 0.52
C SER A 88 4.79 1.72 -0.49
N LEU A 89 4.79 1.32 -1.75
CA LEU A 89 5.42 2.08 -2.82
C LEU A 89 4.46 3.19 -3.25
N GLY A 90 4.93 4.43 -3.19
CA GLY A 90 4.27 5.57 -3.83
C GLY A 90 4.43 5.50 -5.34
N VAL A 91 4.97 6.57 -5.94
CA VAL A 91 5.54 6.54 -7.29
C VAL A 91 7.04 6.44 -7.14
N ILE A 92 7.67 5.41 -7.69
CA ILE A 92 9.13 5.35 -7.66
C ILE A 92 9.71 6.49 -8.49
N GLN A 93 10.76 7.13 -7.99
CA GLN A 93 11.56 8.06 -8.79
C GLN A 93 12.76 7.32 -9.35
N THR A 94 13.15 7.69 -10.57
CA THR A 94 14.33 7.11 -11.21
C THR A 94 15.18 8.18 -11.87
N GLU A 95 16.49 8.03 -11.75
CA GLU A 95 17.49 8.90 -12.36
C GLU A 95 18.50 8.03 -13.11
N PHE A 96 18.97 8.51 -14.26
CA PHE A 96 20.12 7.95 -14.95
C PHE A 96 21.20 9.03 -15.06
N ASN A 97 22.34 8.81 -14.41
CA ASN A 97 23.42 9.79 -14.32
C ASN A 97 24.79 9.08 -14.39
N ALA A 98 25.68 9.57 -15.25
CA ALA A 98 27.04 9.06 -15.42
C ALA A 98 27.14 7.52 -15.60
N GLY A 99 26.19 6.92 -16.32
CA GLY A 99 26.16 5.47 -16.56
C GLY A 99 25.60 4.64 -15.41
N LYS A 100 25.11 5.28 -14.34
CA LYS A 100 24.46 4.64 -13.20
C LYS A 100 22.97 4.94 -13.18
N MET A 101 22.17 3.97 -12.76
CA MET A 101 20.76 4.17 -12.45
C MET A 101 20.58 4.31 -10.95
N ARG A 102 19.72 5.23 -10.54
CA ARG A 102 19.24 5.33 -9.17
C ARG A 102 17.73 5.16 -9.15
N PHE A 103 17.26 4.30 -8.25
CA PHE A 103 15.85 4.06 -7.98
C PHE A 103 15.54 4.50 -6.56
N TRP A 104 14.55 5.36 -6.37
CA TRP A 104 13.98 5.67 -5.06
C TRP A 104 12.60 5.05 -4.98
N PHE A 105 12.42 4.17 -4.02
CA PHE A 105 11.22 3.37 -3.86
C PHE A 105 10.23 4.01 -2.88
N ASP A 106 10.73 4.83 -1.95
CA ASP A 106 9.89 5.69 -1.13
C ASP A 106 10.19 7.19 -1.36
N PRO A 107 9.20 8.05 -1.12
CA PRO A 107 9.36 9.51 -1.20
C PRO A 107 10.28 10.13 -0.13
N GLN A 108 10.57 9.42 0.96
CA GLN A 108 11.35 9.90 2.10
C GLN A 108 12.86 9.74 1.88
N GLY A 109 13.27 8.92 0.90
CA GLY A 109 14.66 8.61 0.59
C GLY A 109 15.24 7.45 1.40
N GLU A 110 14.41 6.67 2.10
CA GLU A 110 14.85 5.62 3.04
C GLU A 110 15.21 4.31 2.33
N LEU A 111 14.54 4.01 1.21
CA LEU A 111 14.76 2.88 0.32
C LEU A 111 15.17 3.38 -1.06
N TYR A 112 16.47 3.30 -1.35
CA TYR A 112 17.01 3.59 -2.67
C TYR A 112 18.14 2.63 -3.04
N VAL A 113 18.34 2.48 -4.34
CA VAL A 113 19.43 1.66 -4.90
C VAL A 113 20.08 2.39 -6.06
N VAL A 114 21.41 2.46 -6.06
CA VAL A 114 22.24 2.91 -7.19
C VAL A 114 22.97 1.72 -7.79
N CYS A 115 22.77 1.46 -9.08
CA CYS A 115 23.32 0.28 -9.75
C CYS A 115 23.78 0.57 -11.19
N ASP A 116 24.58 -0.34 -11.74
CA ASP A 116 25.00 -0.33 -13.15
C ASP A 116 23.90 -0.81 -14.08
N GLU A 117 23.29 -1.95 -13.74
CA GLU A 117 22.27 -2.60 -14.55
C GLU A 117 21.11 -3.05 -13.67
N ALA A 118 19.90 -2.96 -14.21
CA ALA A 118 18.70 -3.50 -13.58
C ALA A 118 18.01 -4.46 -14.56
N THR A 119 17.31 -5.45 -14.03
CA THR A 119 16.54 -6.42 -14.81
C THR A 119 15.18 -6.58 -14.16
N LEU A 120 14.14 -6.30 -14.94
CA LEU A 120 12.76 -6.57 -14.56
C LEU A 120 12.38 -7.97 -15.05
N ASP A 121 11.90 -8.82 -14.15
CA ASP A 121 11.30 -10.11 -14.48
C ASP A 121 9.88 -10.19 -13.93
N GLU A 122 8.88 -10.19 -14.81
CA GLU A 122 7.51 -10.50 -14.40
C GLU A 122 7.39 -12.00 -14.14
N ILE A 123 7.35 -12.36 -12.86
CA ILE A 123 7.44 -13.74 -12.34
C ILE A 123 6.06 -14.40 -12.14
N ALA A 124 4.98 -13.64 -12.25
CA ALA A 124 3.61 -14.15 -12.21
C ALA A 124 2.86 -13.78 -13.50
N THR A 125 2.04 -14.72 -13.99
CA THR A 125 1.09 -14.43 -15.07
C THR A 125 0.15 -13.32 -14.61
N PRO A 126 -0.03 -12.23 -15.38
CA PRO A 126 -1.00 -11.20 -15.05
C PRO A 126 -2.36 -11.86 -14.89
N PHE A 127 -2.97 -11.71 -13.72
CA PHE A 127 -4.31 -12.20 -13.50
C PHE A 127 -5.23 -11.01 -13.28
N VAL A 128 -6.39 -11.10 -13.91
CA VAL A 128 -7.53 -10.29 -13.49
C VAL A 128 -7.91 -10.86 -12.14
N THR A 129 -7.76 -10.08 -11.09
CA THR A 129 -8.44 -10.41 -9.84
C THR A 129 -9.94 -10.42 -10.15
N ALA A 130 -10.58 -11.59 -10.07
CA ALA A 130 -12.05 -11.68 -9.96
C ALA A 130 -12.57 -10.86 -8.76
N ASP A 131 -11.65 -10.47 -7.88
CA ASP A 131 -11.75 -9.52 -6.78
C ASP A 131 -11.71 -8.04 -7.17
N GLN A 132 -12.10 -7.68 -8.40
CA GLN A 132 -12.47 -6.28 -8.71
C GLN A 132 -13.62 -5.76 -7.84
N ALA A 133 -14.32 -6.61 -7.07
CA ALA A 133 -15.22 -6.15 -6.02
C ALA A 133 -14.51 -5.84 -4.69
N ALA A 134 -13.40 -6.52 -4.36
CA ALA A 134 -12.77 -6.46 -3.03
C ALA A 134 -11.80 -5.29 -2.81
N GLU A 135 -11.29 -4.64 -3.86
CA GLU A 135 -10.40 -3.46 -3.72
C GLU A 135 -11.14 -2.12 -3.53
N PHE A 136 -12.45 -2.05 -3.85
CA PHE A 136 -13.21 -0.80 -3.70
C PHE A 136 -13.65 -0.50 -2.28
N ALA A 137 -13.60 -1.47 -1.38
CA ALA A 137 -13.98 -1.24 0.00
C ALA A 137 -12.76 -1.20 0.92
N ARG A 138 -11.67 -0.60 0.45
CA ARG A 138 -10.62 -0.07 1.31
C ARG A 138 -10.58 1.44 1.15
N TRP A 139 -10.82 2.14 2.25
CA TRP A 139 -10.77 3.59 2.33
C TRP A 139 -9.76 3.98 3.40
N ILE A 140 -8.77 4.80 3.04
CA ILE A 140 -7.79 5.33 3.97
C ILE A 140 -7.98 6.85 4.03
N PHE A 141 -7.85 7.42 5.22
CA PHE A 141 -7.95 8.86 5.42
C PHE A 141 -6.84 9.35 6.32
N GLN A 142 -6.20 10.43 5.91
CA GLN A 142 -5.19 11.14 6.68
C GLN A 142 -5.76 12.49 7.09
N GLY A 143 -6.17 12.58 8.36
CA GLY A 143 -6.69 13.80 8.96
C GLY A 143 -5.57 14.70 9.46
N ARG A 144 -5.76 16.01 9.30
CA ARG A 144 -4.81 17.03 9.80
C ARG A 144 -5.12 17.50 11.22
N ALA A 145 -6.25 17.08 11.78
CA ALA A 145 -6.64 17.40 13.15
C ALA A 145 -5.76 16.63 14.15
N ALA A 146 -5.49 17.24 15.31
CA ALA A 146 -4.69 16.62 16.37
C ALA A 146 -5.35 15.36 16.96
N GLU A 147 -6.68 15.34 17.00
CA GLU A 147 -7.47 14.19 17.44
C GLU A 147 -8.35 13.68 16.30
N GLY A 148 -8.41 12.36 16.17
CA GLY A 148 -9.25 11.66 15.21
C GLY A 148 -10.55 11.13 15.79
N PRO A 149 -11.39 10.47 14.98
CA PRO A 149 -12.60 9.82 15.45
C PRO A 149 -12.26 8.66 16.40
N THR A 150 -13.08 8.47 17.44
CA THR A 150 -13.01 7.29 18.32
C THR A 150 -13.94 6.18 17.84
N VAL A 151 -13.78 4.97 18.39
CA VAL A 151 -14.68 3.85 18.10
C VAL A 151 -16.13 4.20 18.46
N GLU A 152 -16.37 4.84 19.60
CA GLU A 152 -17.70 5.27 20.03
C GLU A 152 -18.31 6.29 19.06
N TRP A 153 -17.48 7.19 18.52
CA TRP A 153 -17.93 8.15 17.51
C TRP A 153 -18.38 7.43 16.24
N LEU A 154 -17.62 6.44 15.76
CA LEU A 154 -17.96 5.64 14.57
C LEU A 154 -19.29 4.90 14.78
N LEU A 155 -19.45 4.22 15.91
CA LEU A 155 -20.67 3.49 16.26
C LEU A 155 -21.88 4.42 16.34
N HIS A 156 -21.73 5.59 16.96
CA HIS A 156 -22.79 6.58 17.07
C HIS A 156 -23.24 7.12 15.71
N LYS A 157 -22.28 7.39 14.80
CA LYS A 157 -22.59 7.85 13.44
C LYS A 157 -23.33 6.81 12.63
N LEU A 158 -22.92 5.55 12.75
CA LEU A 158 -23.58 4.42 12.09
C LEU A 158 -25.00 4.19 12.60
N ASP A 159 -25.20 4.26 13.91
CA ASP A 159 -26.53 4.13 14.52
C ASP A 159 -27.48 5.23 14.03
N ARG A 160 -27.03 6.49 14.02
CA ARG A 160 -27.80 7.63 13.47
C ARG A 160 -28.13 7.48 11.98
N ALA A 161 -27.31 6.76 11.23
CA ALA A 161 -27.54 6.45 9.82
C ALA A 161 -28.43 5.22 9.59
N GLY A 162 -28.94 4.59 10.66
CA GLY A 162 -29.77 3.38 10.59
C GLY A 162 -28.97 2.10 10.28
N LEU A 163 -27.67 2.09 10.55
CA LEU A 163 -26.75 0.97 10.34
C LEU A 163 -26.11 0.52 11.66
N PRO A 164 -26.90 0.09 12.66
CA PRO A 164 -26.34 -0.28 13.96
C PRO A 164 -25.31 -1.40 13.81
N CYS A 165 -24.14 -1.19 14.41
CA CYS A 165 -23.02 -2.11 14.42
C CYS A 165 -22.55 -2.34 15.85
N ALA A 166 -21.94 -3.50 16.11
CA ALA A 166 -21.17 -3.80 17.31
C ALA A 166 -19.67 -3.71 16.98
N TRP A 167 -18.88 -3.33 17.97
CA TRP A 167 -17.42 -3.36 17.88
C TRP A 167 -16.88 -4.66 18.45
N ARG A 168 -15.90 -5.23 17.78
CA ARG A 168 -15.09 -6.35 18.28
C ARG A 168 -13.63 -5.99 18.15
N ASP A 169 -12.93 -5.89 19.28
CA ASP A 169 -11.48 -5.68 19.28
C ASP A 169 -10.76 -6.83 18.57
N ALA A 170 -9.72 -6.50 17.81
CA ALA A 170 -8.88 -7.51 17.19
C ALA A 170 -8.11 -8.29 18.27
N THR A 171 -8.17 -9.62 18.21
CA THR A 171 -7.43 -10.49 19.14
C THR A 171 -5.93 -10.35 18.86
N ARG A 172 -5.21 -9.67 19.75
CA ARG A 172 -3.79 -9.31 19.57
C ARG A 172 -2.87 -10.54 19.69
N ALA A 173 -2.43 -11.09 18.56
CA ALA A 173 -1.48 -12.21 18.52
C ALA A 173 -0.02 -11.78 18.33
N VAL A 174 0.26 -10.54 17.90
CA VAL A 174 1.60 -10.05 17.51
C VAL A 174 1.80 -8.60 17.96
N ALA A 175 3.06 -8.18 18.13
CA ALA A 175 3.44 -6.81 18.45
C ALA A 175 2.93 -5.82 17.39
N VAL A 176 2.06 -4.91 17.83
CA VAL A 176 1.41 -3.88 17.01
C VAL A 176 2.38 -2.74 16.77
N HIS A 177 2.40 -2.18 15.55
CA HIS A 177 3.18 -0.98 15.22
C HIS A 177 2.83 0.15 16.22
N PRO A 178 3.80 0.87 16.82
CA PRO A 178 3.54 1.84 17.90
C PRO A 178 2.58 2.99 17.54
N ALA A 179 2.31 3.17 16.24
CA ALA A 179 1.36 4.15 15.74
C ALA A 179 -0.09 3.67 15.70
N VAL A 180 -0.37 2.36 15.75
CA VAL A 180 -1.75 1.87 15.77
C VAL A 180 -2.29 2.04 17.19
N GLN A 181 -3.28 2.93 17.33
CA GLN A 181 -3.90 3.24 18.61
C GLN A 181 -4.99 2.23 18.96
N TRP A 182 -5.73 1.78 17.96
CA TRP A 182 -6.81 0.81 18.11
C TRP A 182 -7.12 0.12 16.78
N GLU A 183 -7.57 -1.12 16.89
CA GLU A 183 -7.84 -2.02 15.76
C GLU A 183 -8.98 -2.96 16.13
N GLY A 184 -9.90 -3.18 15.21
CA GLY A 184 -11.01 -4.10 15.41
C GLY A 184 -11.96 -4.14 14.23
N ASP A 185 -13.07 -4.84 14.42
CA ASP A 185 -14.08 -5.10 13.41
C ASP A 185 -15.42 -4.47 13.81
N LEU A 186 -16.07 -3.81 12.86
CA LEU A 186 -17.48 -3.44 12.92
C LEU A 186 -18.33 -4.58 12.37
N ILE A 187 -19.24 -5.07 13.21
CA ILE A 187 -20.14 -6.18 12.91
C ILE A 187 -21.58 -5.65 12.91
N PRO A 188 -22.31 -5.70 11.78
CA PRO A 188 -23.68 -5.20 11.72
C PRO A 188 -24.64 -5.97 12.63
N ALA A 189 -25.58 -5.28 13.26
CA ALA A 189 -26.59 -5.92 14.10
C ALA A 189 -27.61 -6.72 13.26
N GLY A 190 -28.04 -7.89 13.75
CA GLY A 190 -29.10 -8.71 13.14
C GLY A 190 -28.66 -10.06 12.56
N GLU A 191 -27.36 -10.38 12.56
CA GLU A 191 -26.86 -11.70 12.20
C GLU A 191 -26.58 -12.53 13.45
N SER A 192 -27.54 -13.37 13.84
CA SER A 192 -27.39 -14.33 14.95
C SER A 192 -26.33 -15.42 14.68
N THR A 193 -25.79 -15.44 13.47
CA THR A 193 -24.63 -16.24 13.05
C THR A 193 -23.84 -15.40 12.05
N ALA A 194 -23.23 -14.30 12.50
CA ALA A 194 -22.27 -13.58 11.67
C ALA A 194 -21.14 -14.57 11.35
N SER A 195 -21.18 -15.14 10.15
CA SER A 195 -20.03 -15.79 9.55
C SER A 195 -18.87 -14.81 9.70
N GLU A 196 -17.67 -15.30 10.02
CA GLU A 196 -16.44 -14.52 10.06
C GLU A 196 -16.21 -13.68 8.78
N GLU A 197 -16.97 -13.95 7.72
CA GLU A 197 -16.90 -13.41 6.39
C GLU A 197 -17.59 -12.05 6.16
N HIS A 198 -18.38 -11.47 7.07
CA HIS A 198 -19.05 -10.16 6.82
C HIS A 198 -18.77 -9.15 7.92
N ARG A 199 -17.69 -8.36 7.74
CA ARG A 199 -17.28 -7.33 8.71
C ARG A 199 -16.57 -6.17 8.05
N VAL A 200 -16.57 -5.01 8.70
CA VAL A 200 -15.71 -3.87 8.30
C VAL A 200 -14.58 -3.74 9.30
N HIS A 201 -13.39 -4.11 8.87
CA HIS A 201 -12.17 -3.98 9.64
C HIS A 201 -11.74 -2.51 9.70
N VAL A 202 -11.32 -2.04 10.88
CA VAL A 202 -10.98 -0.64 11.13
C VAL A 202 -9.66 -0.55 11.89
N LEU A 203 -8.77 0.34 11.41
CA LEU A 203 -7.55 0.71 12.12
C LEU A 203 -7.48 2.22 12.30
N GLY A 204 -7.28 2.64 13.55
CA GLY A 204 -6.91 4.00 13.92
C GLY A 204 -5.42 4.12 14.16
N TYR A 205 -4.79 5.08 13.48
CA TYR A 205 -3.38 5.40 13.62
C TYR A 205 -3.22 6.77 14.27
N GLY A 206 -2.36 6.85 15.28
CA GLY A 206 -1.80 8.10 15.77
C GLY A 206 -0.74 8.64 14.81
N PRO A 207 -0.33 9.90 15.01
CA PRO A 207 0.74 10.49 14.22
C PRO A 207 2.07 9.79 14.51
N LEU A 208 2.81 9.44 13.46
CA LEU A 208 4.20 8.95 13.59
C LEU A 208 5.13 10.08 14.00
N GLU A 209 4.96 11.25 13.37
CA GLU A 209 5.63 12.51 13.69
C GLU A 209 4.65 13.67 13.42
N GLY A 210 4.65 14.70 14.28
CA GLY A 210 3.80 15.89 14.11
C GLY A 210 2.36 15.73 14.62
N GLN A 211 1.41 16.38 13.95
CA GLN A 211 -0.03 16.34 14.28
C GLN A 211 -0.81 15.66 13.16
N GLY A 212 -1.86 14.93 13.53
CA GLY A 212 -2.74 14.24 12.57
C GLY A 212 -3.19 12.89 13.08
N PHE A 213 -4.02 12.23 12.28
CA PHE A 213 -4.41 10.85 12.50
C PHE A 213 -4.59 10.13 11.17
N GLY A 214 -4.40 8.80 11.18
CA GLY A 214 -4.74 7.93 10.07
C GLY A 214 -5.97 7.09 10.42
N LEU A 215 -6.84 6.85 9.45
CA LEU A 215 -7.90 5.86 9.57
C LEU A 215 -7.92 4.95 8.34
N MET A 216 -8.05 3.65 8.55
CA MET A 216 -8.29 2.69 7.47
C MET A 216 -9.58 1.93 7.75
N LEU A 217 -10.46 1.89 6.77
CA LEU A 217 -11.68 1.10 6.74
C LEU A 217 -11.56 0.06 5.63
N ARG A 218 -11.83 -1.21 5.94
CA ARG A 218 -11.79 -2.30 4.97
C ARG A 218 -12.96 -3.25 5.13
N VAL A 219 -13.75 -3.46 4.09
CA VAL A 219 -14.74 -4.56 4.08
C VAL A 219 -14.01 -5.88 3.90
N MET A 220 -14.31 -6.83 4.77
CA MET A 220 -13.80 -8.19 4.77
C MET A 220 -14.86 -9.16 4.24
N GLY A 221 -14.39 -10.14 3.47
CA GLY A 221 -15.18 -11.19 2.81
C GLY A 221 -16.03 -10.72 1.61
N ILE A 222 -17.17 -11.36 1.37
CA ILE A 222 -17.97 -11.09 0.16
C ILE A 222 -18.60 -9.71 0.27
N GLN A 223 -18.43 -8.90 -0.78
CA GLN A 223 -19.00 -7.56 -0.89
C GLN A 223 -20.52 -7.59 -0.84
N ASP A 224 -21.06 -7.34 0.35
CA ASP A 224 -22.48 -7.10 0.55
C ASP A 224 -22.78 -5.59 0.44
N ARG A 225 -23.94 -5.24 -0.11
CA ARG A 225 -24.46 -3.86 -0.20
C ARG A 225 -24.49 -3.19 1.16
N ARG A 226 -24.77 -3.96 2.22
CA ARG A 226 -24.79 -3.44 3.58
C ARG A 226 -23.39 -3.05 4.07
N MET A 227 -22.36 -3.83 3.77
CA MET A 227 -20.97 -3.53 4.16
C MET A 227 -20.43 -2.32 3.41
N SER A 228 -20.74 -2.26 2.11
CA SER A 228 -20.40 -1.09 1.28
C SER A 228 -21.04 0.18 1.83
N ARG A 229 -22.31 0.10 2.25
CA ARG A 229 -23.03 1.24 2.82
C ARG A 229 -22.44 1.71 4.17
N ILE A 230 -21.97 0.79 5.01
CA ILE A 230 -21.27 1.13 6.26
C ILE A 230 -20.00 1.93 5.95
N LEU A 231 -19.18 1.46 5.01
CA LEU A 231 -17.96 2.15 4.59
C LEU A 231 -18.27 3.53 3.99
N GLU A 232 -19.24 3.63 3.09
CA GLU A 232 -19.65 4.89 2.45
C GLU A 232 -20.12 5.92 3.48
N VAL A 233 -20.99 5.52 4.43
CA VAL A 233 -21.49 6.40 5.48
C VAL A 233 -20.35 6.87 6.38
N LEU A 234 -19.44 5.98 6.79
CA LEU A 234 -18.31 6.39 7.62
C LEU A 234 -17.38 7.34 6.86
N ALA A 235 -17.01 7.02 5.63
CA ALA A 235 -16.14 7.88 4.81
C ALA A 235 -16.75 9.27 4.60
N ASP A 236 -18.06 9.35 4.34
CA ASP A 236 -18.81 10.60 4.23
C ASP A 236 -18.78 11.40 5.54
N GLN A 237 -19.16 10.76 6.66
CA GLN A 237 -19.19 11.44 7.96
C GLN A 237 -17.79 11.93 8.40
N ILE A 238 -16.73 11.19 8.06
CA ILE A 238 -15.36 11.59 8.40
C ILE A 238 -14.91 12.75 7.52
N THR A 239 -15.16 12.73 6.21
CA THR A 239 -14.75 13.81 5.30
C THR A 239 -15.51 15.11 5.52
N GLN A 240 -16.76 15.04 6.01
CA GLN A 240 -17.53 16.20 6.43
C GLN A 240 -17.01 16.81 7.75
N GLN A 241 -16.51 15.98 8.67
CA GLN A 241 -16.10 16.43 10.00
C GLN A 241 -14.62 16.82 10.08
N PHE A 242 -13.77 16.19 9.26
CA PHE A 242 -12.31 16.32 9.34
C PHE A 242 -11.72 16.75 7.99
N VAL A 243 -10.79 17.70 8.04
CA VAL A 243 -10.01 18.10 6.87
C VAL A 243 -8.83 17.15 6.69
N GLY A 244 -8.74 16.57 5.51
CA GLY A 244 -7.71 15.59 5.21
C GLY A 244 -7.77 15.12 3.76
N ASP A 245 -6.93 14.15 3.47
CA ASP A 245 -6.82 13.52 2.17
C ASP A 245 -7.23 12.05 2.33
N CYS A 246 -8.10 11.55 1.45
CA CYS A 246 -8.44 10.13 1.41
C CYS A 246 -7.78 9.43 0.22
N LEU A 247 -7.49 8.14 0.41
CA LEU A 247 -7.02 7.24 -0.62
C LEU A 247 -8.07 6.14 -0.79
N VAL A 248 -8.57 6.02 -2.02
CA VAL A 248 -9.46 4.94 -2.43
C VAL A 248 -8.85 4.22 -3.62
N GLY A 249 -8.54 2.93 -3.42
CA GLY A 249 -7.72 2.17 -4.35
C GLY A 249 -6.40 2.89 -4.63
N THR A 250 -6.25 3.41 -5.85
CA THR A 250 -5.06 4.10 -6.35
C THR A 250 -5.23 5.63 -6.51
N THR A 251 -6.39 6.19 -6.10
CA THR A 251 -6.72 7.62 -6.28
C THR A 251 -6.68 8.36 -4.95
N ILE A 252 -5.87 9.42 -4.88
CA ILE A 252 -5.89 10.38 -3.77
C ILE A 252 -6.96 11.41 -4.07
N ILE A 253 -7.89 11.57 -3.14
CA ILE A 253 -9.03 12.47 -3.23
C ILE A 253 -8.93 13.45 -2.04
N PRO A 254 -8.86 14.76 -2.27
CA PRO A 254 -9.00 15.72 -1.18
C PRO A 254 -10.36 15.54 -0.51
N GLY A 255 -10.45 15.55 0.82
CA GLY A 255 -11.70 15.22 1.53
C GLY A 255 -12.92 16.02 1.07
N ARG A 256 -12.75 17.29 0.70
CA ARG A 256 -13.81 18.16 0.15
C ARG A 256 -14.36 17.71 -1.23
N GLU A 257 -13.63 16.87 -1.95
CA GLU A 257 -13.97 16.38 -3.29
C GLU A 257 -14.58 14.96 -3.24
N TRP A 258 -14.70 14.39 -2.03
CA TRP A 258 -15.22 13.05 -1.78
C TRP A 258 -16.64 12.84 -2.30
N GLU A 259 -17.60 13.69 -1.90
CA GLU A 259 -19.01 13.57 -2.31
C GLU A 259 -19.15 13.59 -3.85
N GLY A 260 -18.44 14.51 -4.51
CA GLY A 260 -18.45 14.61 -5.97
C GLY A 260 -17.78 13.42 -6.66
N TRP A 261 -16.78 12.79 -6.04
CA TRP A 261 -16.21 11.54 -6.53
C TRP A 261 -17.17 10.37 -6.35
N LEU A 262 -17.79 10.23 -5.17
CA LEU A 262 -18.72 9.15 -4.84
C LEU A 262 -19.94 9.14 -5.77
N ILE A 263 -20.53 10.31 -6.05
CA ILE A 263 -21.66 10.43 -6.97
C ILE A 263 -21.29 9.95 -8.38
N ARG A 264 -20.10 10.32 -8.88
CA ARG A 264 -19.62 9.89 -10.21
C ARG A 264 -19.40 8.39 -10.27
N GLU A 265 -18.85 7.81 -9.20
CA GLU A 265 -18.60 6.37 -9.12
C GLU A 265 -19.89 5.55 -9.00
N LEU A 266 -20.89 6.06 -8.27
CA LEU A 266 -22.21 5.43 -8.23
C LEU A 266 -22.89 5.44 -9.61
N GLN A 267 -22.74 6.51 -10.39
CA GLN A 267 -23.30 6.61 -11.74
C GLN A 267 -22.63 5.63 -12.72
N THR A 268 -21.31 5.47 -12.67
CA THR A 268 -20.59 4.48 -13.51
C THR A 268 -20.99 3.04 -13.19
N ARG A 269 -21.31 2.73 -11.93
CA ARG A 269 -21.78 1.40 -11.51
C ARG A 269 -23.19 1.05 -11.98
N HIS A 270 -24.09 2.03 -12.09
CA HIS A 270 -25.46 1.80 -12.60
C HIS A 270 -25.52 1.69 -14.14
N SER A 271 -24.45 2.07 -14.83
CA SER A 271 -24.35 2.09 -16.29
C SER A 271 -23.71 0.81 -16.87
N ARG A 272 -23.28 -0.12 -16.01
CA ARG A 272 -22.70 -1.43 -16.34
C ARG A 272 -23.65 -2.54 -15.91
#